data_AF-A0A958SVZ6-F1
#
_entry.id   AF-A0A958SVZ6-F1
#
_cell.length_a   1.000
_cell.length_b   1.000
_cell.length_c   1.000
_cell.angle_alpha   90.00
_cell.angle_beta   90.00
_cell.angle_gamma   90.00
#
_symmetry.space_group_name_H-M   'P 1'
#
loop_
_entity.id
_entity.type
_entity.pdbx_description
1 polymer ?
#
loop_
_entity_poly.entity_id
_entity_poly.type
_entity_poly.pdbx_seq_one_letter_code
_entity_poly.pdbx_strand_id
1 'polypeptide(L)'
;MKKILAFIVWFFCILGYSQVGINTTDPKAQLEIQSSNQASPSNTDGLLIPKVDTFPATNPGANQNGMLVFLTTTVGANSPGFYYW
;
A
#
# COMPACT_ATOMS: atom_id res chain seq x y z
N MET A 1 22.65 30.45 -18.56
CA MET A 1 21.64 29.55 -19.15
C MET A 1 21.59 28.18 -18.45
N LYS A 2 22.67 27.38 -18.42
CA LYS A 2 22.68 26.04 -17.76
C LYS A 2 22.26 26.05 -16.27
N LYS A 3 22.67 27.06 -15.49
CA LYS A 3 22.30 27.20 -14.06
C LYS A 3 20.80 27.51 -13.84
N ILE A 4 20.19 28.29 -14.74
CA ILE A 4 18.76 28.62 -14.70
C ILE A 4 17.93 27.37 -15.02
N LEU A 5 18.34 26.61 -16.03
CA LEU A 5 17.69 25.34 -16.39
C LEU A 5 17.74 24.34 -15.23
N ALA A 6 18.88 24.21 -14.55
CA ALA A 6 19.01 23.35 -13.38
C ALA A 6 18.09 23.77 -12.22
N PHE A 7 17.93 25.08 -12.01
CA PHE A 7 17.05 25.61 -10.97
C PHE A 7 15.56 25.35 -11.27
N ILE A 8 15.16 25.47 -12.54
CA ILE A 8 13.80 25.16 -12.99
C ILE A 8 13.50 23.67 -12.81
N VAL A 9 14.42 22.78 -13.19
CA VAL A 9 14.25 21.32 -13.00
C VAL A 9 14.10 20.97 -11.51
N TRP A 10 14.90 21.59 -10.64
CA TRP A 10 14.82 21.36 -9.20
C TRP A 10 13.50 21.86 -8.59
N PHE A 11 12.99 23.00 -9.06
CA PHE A 11 11.70 23.55 -8.62
C PHE A 11 10.51 22.68 -9.05
N PHE A 12 10.61 21.95 -10.17
CA PHE A 12 9.56 21.01 -10.59
C PHE A 12 9.49 19.74 -9.73
N CYS A 13 10.59 19.33 -9.11
CA CYS A 13 10.61 18.14 -8.24
C CYS A 13 9.82 18.29 -6.93
N ILE A 14 9.63 19.52 -6.45
CA ILE A 14 8.93 19.81 -5.18
C ILE A 14 7.41 20.00 -5.32
N LEU A 15 6.90 20.07 -6.55
CA LEU A 15 5.47 20.30 -6.81
C LEU A 15 4.67 19.01 -7.08
N GLY A 16 5.34 17.85 -7.08
CA GLY A 16 4.70 16.56 -7.32
C GLY A 16 4.06 15.98 -6.05
N TYR A 17 2.78 15.60 -6.13
CA TYR A 17 2.18 14.72 -5.14
C TYR A 17 2.66 13.28 -5.36
N SER A 18 2.97 12.55 -4.29
CA SER A 18 3.48 11.17 -4.35
C SER A 18 2.36 10.11 -4.26
N GLN A 19 1.20 10.39 -4.84
CA GLN A 19 0.08 9.44 -4.85
C GLN A 19 0.41 8.28 -5.81
N VAL A 20 0.06 7.07 -5.41
CA VAL A 20 0.25 5.87 -6.23
C VAL A 20 -1.11 5.41 -6.74
N GLY A 21 -1.29 5.46 -8.06
CA GLY A 21 -2.43 4.85 -8.74
C GLY A 21 -2.04 3.50 -9.33
N ILE A 22 -2.79 2.44 -9.01
CA ILE A 22 -2.74 1.17 -9.74
C ILE A 22 -4.04 1.07 -10.54
N ASN A 23 -3.90 0.92 -11.86
CA ASN A 23 -5.01 0.92 -12.80
C ASN A 23 -5.86 2.22 -12.80
N THR A 24 -5.25 3.35 -12.40
CA THR A 24 -5.82 4.70 -12.51
C THR A 24 -4.70 5.72 -12.71
N THR A 25 -4.95 6.79 -13.47
CA THR A 25 -4.01 7.91 -13.69
C THR A 25 -4.33 9.13 -12.85
N ASP A 26 -5.46 9.13 -12.13
CA ASP A 26 -5.95 10.26 -11.35
C ASP A 26 -6.36 9.80 -9.94
N PRO A 27 -5.40 9.32 -9.12
CA PRO A 27 -5.67 8.81 -7.79
C PRO A 27 -6.20 9.90 -6.84
N LYS A 28 -7.27 9.58 -6.11
CA LYS A 28 -7.93 10.46 -5.12
C LYS A 28 -7.50 10.18 -3.67
N ALA A 29 -6.66 9.16 -3.47
CA ALA A 29 -6.04 8.80 -2.20
C ALA A 29 -4.51 8.68 -2.34
N GLN A 30 -3.79 8.51 -1.23
CA GLN A 30 -2.33 8.25 -1.25
C GLN A 30 -1.98 6.97 -2.03
N LEU A 31 -2.83 5.94 -1.90
CA LEU A 31 -2.81 4.74 -2.74
C LEU A 31 -4.24 4.46 -3.19
N GLU A 32 -4.44 4.37 -4.49
CA GLU A 32 -5.72 3.96 -5.08
C GLU A 32 -5.48 2.78 -6.02
N ILE A 33 -6.23 1.69 -5.81
CA ILE A 33 -6.19 0.49 -6.64
C ILE A 33 -7.59 0.31 -7.21
N GLN A 34 -7.75 0.58 -8.50
CA GLN A 34 -9.04 0.38 -9.17
C GLN A 34 -9.14 -1.03 -9.75
N SER A 35 -10.30 -1.65 -9.59
CA SER A 35 -10.66 -2.88 -10.30
C SER A 35 -10.58 -2.69 -11.81
N SER A 36 -10.22 -3.74 -12.56
CA SER A 36 -10.27 -3.76 -14.02
C SER A 36 -11.65 -3.36 -14.57
N ASN A 37 -12.73 -3.77 -13.90
CA ASN A 37 -14.08 -3.31 -14.16
C ASN A 37 -14.91 -3.41 -12.87
N GLN A 38 -15.56 -2.32 -12.46
CA GLN A 38 -16.28 -2.26 -11.18
C GLN A 38 -17.55 -3.13 -11.15
N ALA A 39 -18.20 -3.37 -12.30
CA ALA A 39 -19.39 -4.21 -12.40
C ALA A 39 -19.07 -5.68 -12.67
N SER A 40 -17.88 -5.97 -13.20
CA SER A 40 -17.40 -7.32 -13.54
C SER A 40 -15.90 -7.45 -13.30
N PRO A 41 -15.44 -7.48 -12.04
CA PRO A 41 -14.01 -7.49 -11.73
C PRO A 41 -13.32 -8.79 -12.20
N SER A 42 -12.03 -8.69 -12.50
CA SER A 42 -11.15 -9.85 -12.73
C SER A 42 -10.86 -10.55 -11.41
N ASN A 43 -10.59 -11.86 -11.46
CA ASN A 43 -10.12 -12.62 -10.29
C ASN A 43 -8.72 -12.18 -9.79
N THR A 44 -8.04 -11.34 -10.55
CA THR A 44 -6.77 -10.71 -10.19
C THR A 44 -6.94 -9.31 -9.60
N ASP A 45 -8.14 -8.75 -9.58
CA ASP A 45 -8.40 -7.45 -8.97
C ASP A 45 -8.29 -7.57 -7.44
N GLY A 46 -7.41 -6.79 -6.83
CA GLY A 46 -7.22 -6.79 -5.38
C GLY A 46 -5.82 -6.36 -4.94
N LEU A 47 -5.56 -6.52 -3.65
CA LEU A 47 -4.27 -6.24 -3.02
C LEU A 47 -3.83 -7.44 -2.19
N LEU A 48 -2.69 -8.03 -2.51
CA LEU A 48 -2.02 -8.98 -1.62
C LEU A 48 -1.19 -8.20 -0.59
N ILE A 49 -1.54 -8.36 0.67
CA ILE A 49 -0.78 -7.87 1.81
C ILE A 49 0.24 -8.92 2.28
N PRO A 50 1.22 -8.58 3.14
CA PRO A 50 2.08 -9.57 3.77
C PRO A 50 1.27 -10.68 4.43
N LYS A 51 1.56 -11.92 4.05
CA LYS A 51 0.98 -13.14 4.62
C LYS A 51 1.94 -13.70 5.66
N VAL A 52 1.41 -14.12 6.80
CA VAL A 52 2.20 -14.74 7.87
C VAL A 52 1.55 -16.05 8.28
N ASP A 53 2.37 -17.09 8.41
CA ASP A 53 1.91 -18.40 8.91
C ASP A 53 1.95 -18.44 10.44
N THR A 54 2.84 -17.64 11.03
CA THR A 54 2.94 -17.43 12.48
C THR A 54 3.25 -15.98 12.74
N PHE A 55 2.78 -15.47 13.87
CA PHE A 55 3.11 -14.12 14.28
C PHE A 55 4.59 -14.00 14.72
N PRO A 56 5.21 -12.83 14.50
CA PRO A 56 6.56 -12.58 15.00
C PRO A 56 6.65 -12.82 16.52
N ALA A 57 7.73 -13.44 16.98
CA ALA A 57 7.98 -13.62 18.41
C ALA A 57 8.17 -12.30 19.16
N THR A 58 8.52 -11.23 18.45
CA THR A 58 8.63 -9.87 18.99
C THR A 58 7.55 -9.00 18.36
N ASN A 59 6.74 -8.38 19.20
CA ASN A 59 5.71 -7.44 18.76
C ASN A 59 6.33 -6.20 18.09
N PRO A 60 5.57 -5.50 17.24
CA PRO A 60 6.03 -4.28 16.61
C PRO A 60 6.31 -3.20 17.66
N GLY A 61 7.25 -2.33 17.34
CA GLY A 61 7.61 -1.22 18.23
C GLY A 61 6.70 -0.01 18.04
N ALA A 62 6.97 1.05 18.80
CA ALA A 62 6.18 2.29 18.77
C ALA A 62 6.08 2.99 17.39
N ASN A 63 6.93 2.61 16.43
CA ASN A 63 6.88 3.15 15.06
C ASN A 63 5.85 2.45 14.16
N GLN A 64 5.35 1.28 14.57
CA GLN A 64 4.27 0.56 13.90
C GLN A 64 3.01 0.69 14.76
N ASN A 65 2.21 1.75 14.52
CA ASN A 65 0.94 1.96 15.23
C ASN A 65 -0.11 0.87 14.90
N GLY A 66 0.09 0.16 13.79
CA GLY A 66 -0.60 -1.08 13.45
C GLY A 66 -0.25 -1.55 12.03
N MET A 67 -0.33 -2.86 11.81
CA MET A 67 -0.04 -3.51 10.54
C MET A 67 -1.24 -4.33 10.08
N LEU A 68 -1.48 -4.31 8.76
CA LEU A 68 -2.48 -5.18 8.14
C LEU A 68 -1.77 -6.43 7.63
N VAL A 69 -2.12 -7.60 8.20
CA VAL A 69 -1.57 -8.90 7.80
C VAL A 69 -2.69 -9.90 7.58
N PHE A 70 -2.45 -10.90 6.71
CA PHE A 70 -3.35 -12.03 6.54
C PHE A 70 -2.75 -13.26 7.23
N LEU A 71 -3.43 -13.75 8.27
CA LEU A 71 -3.09 -14.98 8.94
C LEU A 71 -3.66 -16.16 8.16
N THR A 72 -2.81 -17.11 7.79
CA THR A 72 -3.17 -18.24 6.92
C THR A 72 -3.61 -19.49 7.69
N THR A 73 -3.25 -19.59 8.98
CA THR A 73 -3.52 -20.75 9.84
C THR A 73 -4.06 -20.34 11.21
N THR A 74 -4.73 -21.24 11.92
CA THR A 74 -5.20 -20.94 13.28
C THR A 74 -4.03 -20.88 14.26
N VAL A 75 -3.91 -19.79 15.01
CA VAL A 75 -2.90 -19.61 16.06
C VAL A 75 -3.57 -19.18 17.37
N GLY A 76 -3.59 -20.07 18.36
CA GLY A 76 -4.30 -19.82 19.62
C GLY A 76 -5.81 -19.66 19.39
N ALA A 77 -6.38 -18.53 19.78
CA ALA A 77 -7.80 -18.19 19.56
C ALA A 77 -8.06 -17.49 18.22
N ASN A 78 -7.03 -17.24 17.41
CA ASN A 78 -7.12 -16.48 16.18
C ASN A 78 -7.27 -17.41 14.97
N SER A 79 -8.40 -17.31 14.27
CA SER A 79 -8.67 -18.04 13.02
C SER A 79 -8.01 -17.36 11.80
N PRO A 80 -7.82 -18.03 10.66
CA PRO A 80 -7.32 -17.38 9.44
C PRO A 80 -8.17 -16.16 9.04
N GLY A 81 -7.52 -15.07 8.63
CA GLY A 81 -8.20 -13.82 8.28
C GLY A 81 -7.30 -12.58 8.35
N PHE A 82 -7.91 -11.41 8.13
CA PHE A 82 -7.23 -10.12 8.26
C PHE A 82 -7.11 -9.73 9.74
N TYR A 83 -5.89 -9.37 10.15
CA TYR A 83 -5.61 -8.87 11.48
C TYR A 83 -5.02 -7.47 11.41
N TYR A 84 -5.48 -6.63 12.33
CA TYR A 84 -4.79 -5.42 12.71
C TYR A 84 -3.87 -5.79 13.87
N TRP A 85 -2.57 -5.78 13.58
CA TRP A 85 -1.51 -6.25 14.46
C TRP A 85 -0.69 -5.08 14.98
#